data_AF-A0A6N8JGN1-F1
#
_entry.id   AF-A0A6N8JGN1-F1
#
_cell.length_a   1.000
_cell.length_b   1.000
_cell.length_c   1.000
_cell.angle_alpha   90.00
_cell.angle_beta   90.00
_cell.angle_gamma   90.00
#
_symmetry.space_group_name_H-M   'P 1'
#
loop_
_entity.id
_entity.type
_entity.pdbx_description
1 polymer ?
#
loop_
_entity_poly.entity_id
_entity_poly.type
_entity_poly.pdbx_seq_one_letter_code
_entity_poly.pdbx_strand_id
1 'polypeptide(L)'
;MQTGLIIEAAQQYVTAQYKNHPHPQLVYHNLEHTRQVVAAAEQIAAHYRLEDTDLLVVYIAAWFHDLGYLLGEAKTHEEKGAELAQNFLIVQQVPPDIQQQVSNCIMATKMPQDPHNLLEQIVCDADLFNLGTRDFRARTKLLHREMEMTHGKEIPGAVWTEGSLRLLEEQHYHTAYCKALLQQQKEANIEWLKEKLEKQLDKAKKKHRQEAEAAVVAAGKKGAREEAVFAIAEKFAEEEPKKKKEKELKEPKPGRGVETMFRTTSTNHIRLSSMADSKAHIMISVNSIIVSVILGVLFRRLEDYPNLIIPAVLFLLTGVVTIIFSVLATRPNVNAGRFTRDDIDKKKTNLLFFGNFHKMSLEDYTWGMTEMMKDNDYVYASMIQDIYHLGVVLGKKYKQLRIAYNIFMFGLIISVLAFLIAALFFPVKN
;
A
#
# COMPACT_ATOMS: atom_id res chain seq x y z
N MET A 1 -19.45 -25.04 -5.13
CA MET A 1 -20.04 -24.12 -4.13
C MET A 1 -20.30 -22.80 -4.82
N GLN A 2 -21.48 -22.20 -4.67
CA GLN A 2 -21.77 -20.89 -5.29
C GLN A 2 -21.23 -19.76 -4.39
N THR A 3 -19.91 -19.64 -4.29
CA THR A 3 -19.21 -18.71 -3.40
C THR A 3 -19.77 -17.29 -3.46
N GLY A 4 -19.97 -16.74 -4.67
CA GLY A 4 -20.47 -15.38 -4.85
C GLY A 4 -21.84 -15.13 -4.22
N LEU A 5 -22.76 -16.11 -4.28
CA LEU A 5 -24.09 -15.97 -3.68
C LEU A 5 -24.05 -16.00 -2.15
N ILE A 6 -23.13 -16.76 -1.56
CA ILE A 6 -22.96 -16.83 -0.10
C ILE A 6 -22.40 -15.50 0.44
N ILE A 7 -21.44 -14.91 -0.27
CA ILE A 7 -20.88 -13.60 0.05
C ILE A 7 -21.95 -12.51 -0.05
N GLU A 8 -22.77 -12.54 -1.11
CA GLU A 8 -23.89 -11.60 -1.26
C GLU A 8 -24.93 -11.77 -0.14
N ALA A 9 -25.27 -13.01 0.21
CA ALA A 9 -26.17 -13.30 1.32
C ALA A 9 -25.61 -12.81 2.67
N ALA A 10 -24.30 -12.90 2.89
CA ALA A 10 -23.63 -12.37 4.08
C ALA A 10 -23.72 -10.84 4.15
N GLN A 11 -23.42 -10.16 3.04
CA GLN A 11 -23.58 -8.71 2.94
C GLN A 11 -25.01 -8.27 3.29
N GLN A 12 -26.02 -8.95 2.73
CA GLN A 12 -27.42 -8.65 3.00
C GLN A 12 -27.78 -8.89 4.46
N TYR A 13 -27.33 -10.02 5.03
CA TYR A 13 -27.52 -10.37 6.43
C TYR A 13 -26.93 -9.30 7.37
N VAL A 14 -25.64 -8.98 7.22
CA VAL A 14 -24.95 -8.00 8.08
C VAL A 14 -25.56 -6.60 7.94
N THR A 15 -25.88 -6.19 6.71
CA THR A 15 -26.56 -4.91 6.45
C THR A 15 -27.92 -4.86 7.18
N ALA A 16 -28.68 -5.96 7.18
CA ALA A 16 -29.94 -6.04 7.90
C ALA A 16 -29.75 -5.97 9.41
N GLN A 17 -28.69 -6.58 9.97
CA GLN A 17 -28.40 -6.51 11.40
C GLN A 17 -28.17 -5.07 11.87
N TYR A 18 -27.30 -4.32 11.19
CA TYR A 18 -27.06 -2.90 11.51
C TYR A 18 -28.31 -2.04 11.37
N LYS A 19 -29.20 -2.37 10.44
CA LYS A 19 -30.48 -1.65 10.27
C LYS A 19 -31.49 -1.97 11.38
N ASN A 20 -31.56 -3.23 11.82
CA ASN A 20 -32.56 -3.70 12.77
C ASN A 20 -32.16 -3.43 14.23
N HIS A 21 -30.86 -3.30 14.51
CA HIS A 21 -30.32 -3.04 15.85
C HIS A 21 -29.51 -1.74 15.87
N PRO A 22 -30.13 -0.56 15.66
CA PRO A 22 -29.39 0.68 15.61
C PRO A 22 -28.70 0.95 16.96
N HIS A 23 -27.39 1.17 16.92
CA HIS A 23 -26.59 1.50 18.09
C HIS A 23 -25.94 2.89 17.90
N PRO A 24 -26.64 4.00 18.25
CA PRO A 24 -26.19 5.37 17.93
C PRO A 24 -24.83 5.76 18.51
N GLN A 25 -24.36 5.01 19.52
CA GLN A 25 -23.04 5.23 20.13
C GLN A 25 -21.91 4.67 19.26
N LEU A 26 -22.17 3.70 18.37
CA LEU A 26 -21.18 3.11 17.47
C LEU A 26 -20.99 3.99 16.21
N VAL A 27 -20.33 5.14 16.37
CA VAL A 27 -20.09 6.09 15.25
C VAL A 27 -18.88 5.74 14.40
N TYR A 28 -18.04 4.80 14.85
CA TYR A 28 -16.92 4.22 14.14
C TYR A 28 -17.21 2.77 13.74
N HIS A 29 -17.52 1.86 14.67
CA HIS A 29 -17.80 0.44 14.38
C HIS A 29 -19.24 0.24 13.86
N ASN A 30 -19.51 0.84 12.70
CA ASN A 30 -20.79 0.79 12.01
C ASN A 30 -20.65 0.15 10.62
N LEU A 31 -21.79 0.01 9.93
CA LEU A 31 -21.84 -0.59 8.60
C LEU A 31 -20.90 0.06 7.57
N GLU A 32 -20.62 1.36 7.70
CA GLU A 32 -19.69 2.04 6.80
C GLU A 32 -18.24 1.59 7.05
N HIS A 33 -17.85 1.39 8.32
CA HIS A 33 -16.56 0.77 8.63
C HIS A 33 -16.48 -0.66 8.09
N THR A 34 -17.51 -1.49 8.30
CA THR A 34 -17.52 -2.86 7.78
C THR A 34 -17.31 -2.88 6.26
N ARG A 35 -17.98 -2.00 5.51
CA ARG A 35 -17.79 -1.87 4.07
C ARG A 35 -16.37 -1.44 3.69
N GLN A 36 -15.75 -0.55 4.47
CA GLN A 36 -14.36 -0.13 4.25
C GLN A 36 -13.38 -1.30 4.47
N VAL A 37 -13.60 -2.13 5.49
CA VAL A 37 -12.79 -3.33 5.75
C VAL A 37 -12.97 -4.35 4.64
N VAL A 38 -14.19 -4.58 4.17
CA VAL A 38 -14.46 -5.47 3.03
C VAL A 38 -13.76 -4.97 1.77
N ALA A 39 -13.84 -3.67 1.45
CA ALA A 39 -13.16 -3.10 0.30
C ALA A 39 -11.62 -3.18 0.41
N ALA A 40 -11.06 -3.02 1.61
CA ALA A 40 -9.64 -3.22 1.85
C ALA A 40 -9.26 -4.70 1.67
N ALA A 41 -10.05 -5.62 2.21
CA ALA A 41 -9.85 -7.06 2.05
C ALA A 41 -9.91 -7.48 0.57
N GLU A 42 -10.85 -6.94 -0.21
CA GLU A 42 -10.93 -7.14 -1.67
C GLU A 42 -9.65 -6.68 -2.38
N GLN A 43 -9.16 -5.49 -2.04
CA GLN A 43 -7.93 -4.94 -2.62
C GLN A 43 -6.71 -5.82 -2.31
N ILE A 44 -6.59 -6.30 -1.08
CA ILE A 44 -5.47 -7.14 -0.66
C ILE A 44 -5.60 -8.54 -1.29
N ALA A 45 -6.78 -9.15 -1.25
CA ALA A 45 -7.04 -10.47 -1.83
C ALA A 45 -6.77 -10.48 -3.34
N ALA A 46 -7.14 -9.42 -4.07
CA ALA A 46 -6.86 -9.28 -5.49
C ALA A 46 -5.35 -9.25 -5.80
N HIS A 47 -4.53 -8.67 -4.92
CA HIS A 47 -3.07 -8.70 -5.07
C HIS A 47 -2.51 -10.13 -4.98
N TYR A 48 -3.00 -10.89 -4.00
CA TYR A 48 -2.55 -12.27 -3.75
C TYR A 48 -3.23 -13.30 -4.66
N ARG A 49 -4.26 -12.91 -5.42
CA ARG A 49 -5.01 -13.77 -6.36
C ARG A 49 -5.57 -15.01 -5.66
N LEU A 50 -6.24 -14.77 -4.53
CA LEU A 50 -6.90 -15.83 -3.77
C LEU A 50 -7.91 -16.59 -4.65
N GLU A 51 -8.01 -17.89 -4.42
CA GLU A 51 -9.01 -18.75 -5.06
C GLU A 51 -10.40 -18.54 -4.45
N ASP A 52 -11.45 -19.03 -5.12
CA ASP A 52 -12.85 -18.80 -4.71
C ASP A 52 -13.13 -19.20 -3.24
N THR A 53 -12.57 -20.31 -2.76
CA THR A 53 -12.77 -20.74 -1.37
C THR A 53 -12.11 -19.78 -0.37
N ASP A 54 -10.91 -19.29 -0.68
CA ASP A 54 -10.18 -18.36 0.18
C ASP A 54 -10.83 -16.97 0.17
N LEU A 55 -11.36 -16.54 -0.98
CA LEU A 55 -12.16 -15.33 -1.10
C LEU A 55 -13.42 -15.41 -0.23
N LEU A 56 -14.10 -16.56 -0.21
CA LEU A 56 -15.23 -16.80 0.71
C LEU A 56 -14.79 -16.58 2.16
N VAL A 57 -13.69 -17.20 2.58
CA VAL A 57 -13.20 -17.11 3.96
C VAL A 57 -12.95 -15.65 4.36
N VAL A 58 -12.14 -14.95 3.56
CA VAL A 58 -11.73 -13.57 3.87
C VAL A 58 -12.92 -12.61 3.86
N TYR A 59 -13.82 -12.72 2.89
CA TYR A 59 -14.91 -11.75 2.77
C TYR A 59 -16.00 -11.97 3.81
N ILE A 60 -16.31 -13.24 4.16
CA ILE A 60 -17.23 -13.50 5.27
C ILE A 60 -16.63 -13.01 6.58
N ALA A 61 -15.34 -13.27 6.84
CA ALA A 61 -14.67 -12.75 8.03
C ALA A 61 -14.73 -11.21 8.09
N ALA A 62 -14.43 -10.53 6.98
CA ALA A 62 -14.50 -9.07 6.91
C ALA A 62 -15.92 -8.51 7.12
N TRP A 63 -16.96 -9.20 6.64
CA TRP A 63 -18.35 -8.78 6.90
C TRP A 63 -18.77 -8.95 8.35
N PHE A 64 -18.25 -9.97 9.05
CA PHE A 64 -18.72 -10.34 10.39
C PHE A 64 -17.82 -9.88 11.55
N HIS A 65 -16.58 -9.45 11.30
CA HIS A 65 -15.59 -9.15 12.36
C HIS A 65 -16.12 -8.23 13.47
N ASP A 66 -16.79 -7.14 13.08
CA ASP A 66 -17.32 -6.12 14.00
C ASP A 66 -18.75 -6.39 14.48
N LEU A 67 -19.42 -7.42 13.97
CA LEU A 67 -20.84 -7.64 14.27
C LEU A 67 -21.08 -7.95 15.76
N GLY A 68 -20.05 -8.43 16.46
CA GLY A 68 -20.10 -8.62 17.90
C GLY A 68 -20.24 -7.34 18.71
N TYR A 69 -19.80 -6.17 18.21
CA TYR A 69 -20.06 -4.89 18.86
C TYR A 69 -21.55 -4.55 18.87
N LEU A 70 -22.28 -5.01 17.84
CA LEU A 70 -23.70 -4.73 17.66
C LEU A 70 -24.58 -5.66 18.50
N LEU A 71 -24.22 -6.94 18.60
CA LEU A 71 -25.07 -8.02 19.12
C LEU A 71 -24.47 -8.71 20.36
N GLY A 72 -23.39 -8.19 20.92
CA GLY A 72 -22.66 -8.77 22.04
C GLY A 72 -21.99 -7.73 22.93
N GLU A 73 -21.09 -8.22 23.79
CA GLU A 73 -20.27 -7.36 24.64
C GLU A 73 -19.01 -6.89 23.91
N ALA A 74 -18.68 -5.61 24.02
CA ALA A 74 -17.51 -5.01 23.37
C ALA A 74 -16.17 -5.69 23.70
N LYS A 75 -16.04 -6.33 24.87
CA LYS A 75 -14.80 -7.00 25.31
C LYS A 75 -14.56 -8.35 24.63
N THR A 76 -15.61 -8.95 24.08
CA THR A 76 -15.58 -10.28 23.46
C THR A 76 -16.29 -10.23 22.11
N HIS A 77 -16.12 -9.11 21.40
CA HIS A 77 -16.86 -8.86 20.17
C HIS A 77 -16.34 -9.77 19.04
N GLU A 78 -15.07 -10.14 19.06
CA GLU A 78 -14.48 -11.08 18.13
C GLU A 78 -15.06 -12.49 18.33
N GLU A 79 -15.17 -12.97 19.58
CA GLU A 79 -15.81 -14.27 19.85
C GLU A 79 -17.26 -14.27 19.39
N LYS A 80 -18.00 -13.17 19.65
CA LYS A 80 -19.40 -13.07 19.22
C LYS A 80 -19.53 -12.96 17.70
N GLY A 81 -18.65 -12.21 17.04
CA GLY A 81 -18.59 -12.10 15.59
C GLY A 81 -18.32 -13.45 14.92
N ALA A 82 -17.36 -14.21 15.46
CA ALA A 82 -17.04 -15.56 15.00
C ALA A 82 -18.21 -16.54 15.20
N GLU A 83 -18.89 -16.49 16.35
CA GLU A 83 -20.10 -17.29 16.61
C GLU A 83 -21.22 -16.97 15.60
N LEU A 84 -21.47 -15.69 15.34
CA LEU A 84 -22.49 -15.24 14.38
C LEU A 84 -22.16 -15.66 12.94
N ALA A 85 -20.89 -15.56 12.54
CA ALA A 85 -20.41 -16.01 11.25
C ALA A 85 -20.58 -17.52 11.08
N GLN A 86 -20.20 -18.30 12.10
CA GLN A 86 -20.35 -19.76 12.09
C GLN A 86 -21.82 -20.16 11.95
N ASN A 87 -22.72 -19.55 12.74
CA ASN A 87 -24.17 -19.80 12.65
C ASN A 87 -24.73 -19.47 11.26
N PHE A 88 -24.32 -18.35 10.66
CA PHE A 88 -24.70 -18.00 9.30
C PHE A 88 -24.22 -19.06 8.29
N LEU A 89 -22.96 -19.50 8.38
CA LEU A 89 -22.37 -20.46 7.45
C LEU A 89 -22.97 -21.87 7.57
N ILE A 90 -23.39 -22.28 8.77
CA ILE A 90 -24.13 -23.54 8.98
C ILE A 90 -25.44 -23.53 8.19
N VAL A 91 -26.19 -22.43 8.25
CA VAL A 91 -27.46 -22.26 7.49
C VAL A 91 -27.20 -22.29 5.98
N GLN A 92 -26.07 -21.73 5.54
CA GLN A 92 -25.64 -21.76 4.14
C GLN A 92 -25.02 -23.11 3.70
N GLN A 93 -24.98 -24.11 4.59
CA GLN A 93 -24.44 -25.45 4.33
C GLN A 93 -22.97 -25.44 3.86
N VAL A 94 -22.18 -24.49 4.36
CA VAL A 94 -20.74 -24.40 4.07
C VAL A 94 -19.99 -25.50 4.83
N PRO A 95 -18.99 -26.18 4.25
CA PRO A 95 -18.19 -27.20 4.93
C PRO A 95 -17.56 -26.73 6.26
N PRO A 96 -17.52 -27.59 7.31
CA PRO A 96 -17.01 -27.21 8.64
C PRO A 96 -15.58 -26.68 8.67
N ASP A 97 -14.70 -27.16 7.79
CA ASP A 97 -13.32 -26.71 7.66
C ASP A 97 -13.24 -25.24 7.19
N ILE A 98 -14.13 -24.81 6.30
CA ILE A 98 -14.22 -23.41 5.86
C ILE A 98 -14.86 -22.55 6.95
N GLN A 99 -15.87 -23.07 7.66
CA GLN A 99 -16.46 -22.37 8.80
C GLN A 99 -15.39 -22.05 9.85
N GLN A 100 -14.54 -23.02 10.18
CA GLN A 100 -13.47 -22.84 11.16
C GLN A 100 -12.44 -21.80 10.68
N GLN A 101 -12.09 -21.80 9.39
CA GLN A 101 -11.16 -20.81 8.83
C GLN A 101 -11.72 -19.38 8.93
N VAL A 102 -13.02 -19.19 8.69
CA VAL A 102 -13.69 -17.88 8.89
C VAL A 102 -13.62 -17.45 10.36
N SER A 103 -13.96 -18.35 11.29
CA SER A 103 -13.87 -18.06 12.73
C SER A 103 -12.44 -17.70 13.14
N ASN A 104 -11.43 -18.42 12.64
CA ASN A 104 -10.02 -18.12 12.91
C ASN A 104 -9.61 -16.73 12.37
N CYS A 105 -10.06 -16.37 11.17
CA CYS A 105 -9.79 -15.04 10.60
C CYS A 105 -10.38 -13.90 11.44
N ILE A 106 -11.59 -14.07 11.97
CA ILE A 106 -12.19 -13.08 12.87
C ILE A 106 -11.44 -13.05 14.20
N MET A 107 -11.13 -14.21 14.79
CA MET A 107 -10.40 -14.27 16.05
C MET A 107 -8.99 -13.67 15.97
N ALA A 108 -8.35 -13.72 14.81
CA ALA A 108 -7.03 -13.14 14.59
C ALA A 108 -7.02 -11.60 14.69
N THR A 109 -8.17 -10.93 14.53
CA THR A 109 -8.25 -9.46 14.66
C THR A 109 -8.20 -9.00 16.12
N LYS A 110 -8.39 -9.92 17.07
CA LYS A 110 -8.32 -9.62 18.50
C LYS A 110 -6.97 -9.02 18.88
N MET A 111 -6.99 -7.91 19.61
CA MET A 111 -5.76 -7.18 19.95
C MET A 111 -5.05 -7.79 21.17
N PRO A 112 -3.72 -8.00 21.12
CA PRO A 112 -2.84 -7.81 19.97
C PRO A 112 -3.05 -8.88 18.89
N GLN A 113 -3.11 -8.46 17.63
CA GLN A 113 -3.32 -9.36 16.48
C GLN A 113 -2.21 -10.43 16.40
N ASP A 114 -2.62 -11.68 16.15
CA ASP A 114 -1.70 -12.83 16.02
C ASP A 114 -2.13 -13.76 14.86
N PRO A 115 -1.96 -13.33 13.60
CA PRO A 115 -2.35 -14.12 12.44
C PRO A 115 -1.31 -15.20 12.08
N HIS A 116 -1.78 -16.42 11.86
CA HIS A 116 -0.96 -17.62 11.64
C HIS A 116 -0.82 -18.02 10.16
N ASN A 117 -1.67 -17.50 9.29
CA ASN A 117 -1.67 -17.78 7.85
C ASN A 117 -2.04 -16.54 7.02
N LEU A 118 -1.95 -16.65 5.71
CA LEU A 118 -2.19 -15.53 4.80
C LEU A 118 -3.61 -14.95 4.93
N LEU A 119 -4.65 -15.77 5.10
CA LEU A 119 -6.03 -15.28 5.16
C LEU A 119 -6.26 -14.44 6.42
N GLU A 120 -5.76 -14.92 7.56
CA GLU A 120 -5.79 -14.18 8.82
C GLU A 120 -5.01 -12.86 8.72
N GLN A 121 -3.82 -12.88 8.07
CA GLN A 121 -3.03 -11.67 7.84
C GLN A 121 -3.78 -10.63 6.99
N ILE A 122 -4.52 -11.09 5.97
CA ILE A 122 -5.30 -10.22 5.09
C ILE A 122 -6.42 -9.52 5.88
N VAL A 123 -7.16 -10.27 6.72
CA VAL A 123 -8.26 -9.70 7.52
C VAL A 123 -7.71 -8.73 8.57
N CYS A 124 -6.61 -9.07 9.26
CA CYS A 124 -5.95 -8.18 10.22
C CYS A 124 -5.49 -6.86 9.58
N ASP A 125 -4.89 -6.94 8.39
CA ASP A 125 -4.42 -5.78 7.65
C ASP A 125 -5.58 -4.94 7.07
N ALA A 126 -6.67 -5.58 6.69
CA ALA A 126 -7.88 -4.91 6.19
C ALA A 126 -8.60 -4.12 7.30
N ASP A 127 -8.68 -4.69 8.49
CA ASP A 127 -9.28 -4.07 9.67
C ASP A 127 -8.54 -2.78 10.07
N LEU A 128 -7.21 -2.86 10.16
CA LEU A 128 -6.35 -1.71 10.49
C LEU A 128 -5.79 -0.96 9.27
N PHE A 129 -6.44 -1.11 8.12
CA PHE A 129 -6.00 -0.50 6.85
C PHE A 129 -5.92 1.03 6.96
N ASN A 130 -6.89 1.63 7.67
CA ASN A 130 -7.00 3.07 7.82
C ASN A 130 -5.77 3.71 8.50
N LEU A 131 -5.01 2.98 9.32
CA LEU A 131 -3.83 3.52 10.02
C LEU A 131 -2.75 4.08 9.07
N GLY A 132 -2.68 3.54 7.86
CA GLY A 132 -1.76 3.96 6.80
C GLY A 132 -2.44 4.68 5.65
N THR A 133 -3.59 5.32 5.91
CA THR A 133 -4.28 6.18 4.94
C THR A 133 -4.32 7.62 5.44
N ARG A 134 -4.66 8.56 4.56
CA ARG A 134 -4.87 9.97 4.95
C ARG A 134 -6.13 10.16 5.80
N ASP A 135 -7.09 9.25 5.67
CA ASP A 135 -8.37 9.29 6.40
C ASP A 135 -8.23 8.92 7.88
N PHE A 136 -7.07 8.36 8.28
CA PHE A 136 -6.72 8.08 9.67
C PHE A 136 -7.12 9.23 10.62
N ARG A 137 -6.83 10.48 10.23
CA ARG A 137 -7.06 11.67 11.06
C ARG A 137 -8.54 11.94 11.33
N ALA A 138 -9.42 11.59 10.39
CA ALA A 138 -10.87 11.69 10.57
C ALA A 138 -11.38 10.48 11.36
N ARG A 139 -10.93 9.27 10.98
CA ARG A 139 -11.26 7.99 11.60
C ARG A 139 -10.94 7.94 13.09
N THR A 140 -9.75 8.38 13.50
CA THR A 140 -9.36 8.44 14.93
C THR A 140 -10.28 9.33 15.77
N LYS A 141 -10.87 10.39 15.19
CA LYS A 141 -11.84 11.24 15.90
C LYS A 141 -13.18 10.54 16.09
N LEU A 142 -13.63 9.77 15.10
CA LEU A 142 -14.84 8.95 15.21
C LEU A 142 -14.65 7.88 16.29
N LEU A 143 -13.50 7.18 16.27
CA LEU A 143 -13.20 6.16 17.27
C LEU A 143 -13.08 6.76 18.67
N HIS A 144 -12.42 7.92 18.82
CA HIS A 144 -12.37 8.66 20.08
C HIS A 144 -13.78 8.94 20.60
N ARG A 145 -14.63 9.48 19.72
CA ARG A 145 -16.00 9.86 20.08
C ARG A 145 -16.83 8.63 20.48
N GLU A 146 -16.70 7.53 19.74
CA GLU A 146 -17.35 6.27 20.08
C GLU A 146 -16.93 5.76 21.46
N MET A 147 -15.62 5.77 21.77
CA MET A 147 -15.12 5.33 23.07
C MET A 147 -15.69 6.17 24.21
N GLU A 148 -15.80 7.48 24.05
CA GLU A 148 -16.43 8.36 25.04
C GLU A 148 -17.92 8.04 25.24
N MET A 149 -18.65 7.82 24.14
CA MET A 149 -20.10 7.55 24.18
C MET A 149 -20.41 6.20 24.80
N THR A 150 -19.63 5.17 24.47
CA THR A 150 -19.82 3.79 24.98
C THR A 150 -19.42 3.66 26.45
N HIS A 151 -18.41 4.40 26.92
CA HIS A 151 -17.95 4.36 28.31
C HIS A 151 -18.59 5.44 29.21
N GLY A 152 -19.34 6.38 28.62
CA GLY A 152 -19.95 7.50 29.33
C GLY A 152 -18.95 8.43 30.01
N LYS A 153 -17.72 8.50 29.49
CA LYS A 153 -16.61 9.28 30.08
C LYS A 153 -15.87 10.04 29.00
N GLU A 154 -15.61 11.32 29.26
CA GLU A 154 -14.76 12.13 28.40
C GLU A 154 -13.31 11.65 28.48
N ILE A 155 -12.65 11.51 27.34
CA ILE A 155 -11.25 11.10 27.25
C ILE A 155 -10.45 12.32 26.83
N PRO A 156 -9.53 12.84 27.66
CA PRO A 156 -8.74 14.01 27.30
C PRO A 156 -7.99 13.79 25.99
N GLY A 157 -8.03 14.78 25.10
CA GLY A 157 -7.46 14.64 23.75
C GLY A 157 -5.96 14.31 23.71
N ALA A 158 -5.20 14.68 24.75
CA ALA A 158 -3.79 14.30 24.91
C ALA A 158 -3.63 12.79 25.21
N VAL A 159 -4.43 12.27 26.15
CA VAL A 159 -4.47 10.84 26.49
C VAL A 159 -4.88 10.01 25.27
N TRP A 160 -5.90 10.47 24.52
CA TRP A 160 -6.31 9.79 23.27
C TRP A 160 -5.19 9.79 22.22
N THR A 161 -4.51 10.92 22.05
CA THR A 161 -3.45 11.07 21.04
C THR A 161 -2.24 10.21 21.42
N GLU A 162 -1.88 10.13 22.70
CA GLU A 162 -0.83 9.24 23.21
C GLU A 162 -1.19 7.76 22.99
N GLY A 163 -2.42 7.34 23.33
CA GLY A 163 -2.88 5.97 23.09
C GLY A 163 -2.90 5.61 21.61
N SER A 164 -3.36 6.53 20.75
CA SER A 164 -3.32 6.36 19.29
C SER A 164 -1.88 6.25 18.77
N LEU A 165 -0.96 7.05 19.31
CA LEU A 165 0.45 7.01 18.93
C LEU A 165 1.05 5.64 19.28
N ARG A 166 0.82 5.16 20.50
CA ARG A 166 1.25 3.83 20.95
C ARG A 166 0.74 2.73 20.04
N LEU A 167 -0.57 2.74 19.71
CA LEU A 167 -1.16 1.78 18.78
C LEU A 167 -0.44 1.79 17.42
N LEU A 168 -0.19 2.96 16.83
CA LEU A 168 0.50 3.03 15.54
C LEU A 168 1.96 2.56 15.64
N GLU A 169 2.66 2.87 16.73
CA GLU A 169 4.07 2.47 16.90
C GLU A 169 4.23 0.97 17.14
N GLU A 170 3.32 0.34 17.88
CA GLU A 170 3.34 -1.10 18.20
C GLU A 170 2.75 -1.96 17.09
N GLN A 171 1.71 -1.49 16.39
CA GLN A 171 1.08 -2.27 15.31
C GLN A 171 2.05 -2.47 14.14
N HIS A 172 1.97 -3.62 13.47
CA HIS A 172 2.71 -3.89 12.24
C HIS A 172 1.76 -4.49 11.20
N TYR A 173 1.81 -3.98 9.97
CA TYR A 173 1.14 -4.67 8.86
C TYR A 173 1.77 -6.05 8.68
N HIS A 174 0.97 -7.05 8.36
CA HIS A 174 1.40 -8.43 8.27
C HIS A 174 1.79 -8.81 6.85
N THR A 175 0.93 -8.49 5.88
CA THR A 175 1.13 -8.79 4.46
C THR A 175 2.22 -7.91 3.85
N ALA A 176 2.99 -8.47 2.91
CA ALA A 176 3.99 -7.72 2.16
C ALA A 176 3.36 -6.59 1.33
N TYR A 177 2.10 -6.76 0.91
CA TYR A 177 1.34 -5.75 0.17
C TYR A 177 1.06 -4.52 1.02
N CYS A 178 0.44 -4.67 2.20
CA CYS A 178 0.11 -3.54 3.07
C CYS A 178 1.35 -2.86 3.63
N LYS A 179 2.41 -3.63 3.95
CA LYS A 179 3.73 -3.05 4.26
C LYS A 179 4.23 -2.11 3.17
N ALA A 180 4.12 -2.51 1.91
CA ALA A 180 4.59 -1.69 0.79
C ALA A 180 3.67 -0.48 0.51
N LEU A 181 2.36 -0.64 0.69
CA LEU A 181 1.36 0.35 0.33
C LEU A 181 1.17 1.42 1.43
N LEU A 182 1.09 1.00 2.68
CA LEU A 182 0.53 1.80 3.78
C LEU A 182 1.58 2.34 4.75
N GLN A 183 2.77 1.71 4.81
CA GLN A 183 3.78 2.03 5.82
C GLN A 183 4.24 3.49 5.79
N GLN A 184 4.47 4.06 4.61
CA GLN A 184 4.90 5.46 4.48
C GLN A 184 3.86 6.44 5.05
N GLN A 185 2.59 6.23 4.71
CA GLN A 185 1.52 7.11 5.17
C GLN A 185 1.21 6.88 6.66
N LYS A 186 1.41 5.66 7.17
CA LYS A 186 1.38 5.37 8.61
C LYS A 186 2.48 6.13 9.36
N GLU A 187 3.70 6.16 8.85
CA GLU A 187 4.81 6.95 9.41
C GLU A 187 4.46 8.45 9.42
N ALA A 188 3.85 8.97 8.35
CA ALA A 188 3.37 10.36 8.31
C ALA A 188 2.24 10.63 9.33
N ASN A 189 1.41 9.63 9.63
CA ASN A 189 0.37 9.72 10.66
C ASN A 189 0.97 9.70 12.08
N ILE A 190 2.03 8.91 12.31
CA ILE A 190 2.80 8.89 13.56
C ILE A 190 3.40 10.28 13.83
N GLU A 191 4.10 10.87 12.86
CA GLU A 191 4.70 12.19 13.05
C GLU A 191 3.64 13.28 13.30
N TRP A 192 2.51 13.20 12.60
CA TRP A 192 1.36 14.07 12.87
C TRP A 192 0.83 13.93 14.30
N LEU A 193 0.73 12.70 14.83
CA LEU A 193 0.31 12.46 16.22
C LEU A 193 1.33 13.03 17.21
N LYS A 194 2.64 12.87 16.97
CA LYS A 194 3.70 13.44 17.82
C LYS A 194 3.61 14.95 17.91
N GLU A 195 3.54 15.64 16.77
CA GLU A 195 3.37 17.09 16.73
C GLU A 195 2.08 17.55 17.41
N LYS A 196 0.98 16.79 17.21
CA LYS A 196 -0.31 17.08 17.81
C LYS A 196 -0.24 16.92 19.33
N LEU A 197 0.42 15.88 19.83
CA LEU A 197 0.59 15.60 21.25
C LEU A 197 1.42 16.71 21.92
N GLU A 198 2.55 17.10 21.32
CA GLU A 198 3.38 18.21 21.81
C GLU A 198 2.56 19.50 21.95
N LYS A 199 1.81 19.87 20.91
CA LYS A 199 0.92 21.05 20.93
C LYS A 199 -0.17 20.95 22.01
N GLN A 200 -0.69 19.76 22.28
CA GLN A 200 -1.68 19.55 23.34
C GLN A 200 -1.06 19.70 24.72
N LEU A 201 0.14 19.14 24.94
CA LEU A 201 0.87 19.27 26.20
C LEU A 201 1.28 20.72 26.48
N ASP A 202 1.74 21.46 25.47
CA ASP A 202 2.07 22.88 25.61
C ASP A 202 0.86 23.74 25.97
N LYS A 203 -0.29 23.47 25.35
CA LYS A 203 -1.55 24.14 25.71
C LYS A 203 -1.96 23.84 27.14
N ALA A 204 -1.83 22.59 27.59
CA ALA A 204 -2.11 22.20 28.96
C ALA A 204 -1.19 22.93 29.95
N LYS A 205 0.12 23.00 29.68
CA LYS A 205 1.09 23.75 30.48
C LYS A 205 0.76 25.23 30.57
N LYS A 206 0.42 25.88 29.44
CA LYS A 206 0.03 27.30 29.40
C LYS A 206 -1.25 27.56 30.20
N LYS A 207 -2.25 26.67 30.09
CA LYS A 207 -3.51 26.78 30.84
C LYS A 207 -3.27 26.67 32.34
N HIS A 208 -2.48 25.68 32.78
CA HIS A 208 -2.13 25.55 34.20
C HIS A 208 -1.33 26.74 34.73
N ARG A 209 -0.41 27.31 33.93
CA ARG A 209 0.30 28.52 34.29
C ARG A 209 -0.65 29.72 34.46
N GLN A 210 -1.59 29.90 33.54
CA GLN A 210 -2.60 30.96 33.61
C GLN A 210 -3.57 30.78 34.79
N GLU A 211 -3.99 29.55 35.08
CA GLU A 211 -4.83 29.22 36.24
C GLU A 211 -4.09 29.46 37.56
N ALA A 212 -2.79 29.14 37.63
CA ALA A 212 -1.95 29.44 38.79
C ALA A 212 -1.74 30.94 38.98
N GLU A 213 -1.44 31.68 37.90
CA GLU A 213 -1.31 33.15 37.92
C GLU A 213 -2.64 33.82 38.31
N ALA A 214 -3.78 33.34 37.80
CA ALA A 214 -5.11 33.84 38.14
C ALA A 214 -5.50 33.52 39.59
N ALA A 215 -5.14 32.34 40.11
CA ALA A 215 -5.35 31.98 41.51
C ALA A 215 -4.53 32.87 42.46
N VAL A 216 -3.30 33.21 42.08
CA VAL A 216 -2.44 34.16 42.83
C VAL A 216 -3.03 35.57 42.82
N VAL A 217 -3.66 35.99 41.72
CA VAL A 217 -4.33 37.30 41.61
C VAL A 217 -5.67 37.32 42.36
N ALA A 218 -6.42 36.20 42.37
CA ALA A 218 -7.70 36.07 43.07
C ALA A 218 -7.55 35.95 44.59
N ALA A 219 -6.42 35.45 45.09
CA ALA A 219 -6.12 35.30 46.52
C ALA A 219 -5.73 36.63 47.22
N GLY A 220 -6.37 37.73 46.88
CA GLY A 220 -6.03 39.07 47.34
C GLY A 220 -5.75 39.21 48.85
N LYS A 221 -4.51 39.62 49.19
CA LYS A 221 -3.98 40.23 50.44
C LYS A 221 -4.24 39.41 51.73
N LYS A 222 -3.23 38.85 52.41
CA LYS A 222 -2.03 39.47 53.01
C LYS A 222 -0.98 38.41 53.32
N GLY A 223 0.29 38.73 53.05
CA GLY A 223 1.46 38.31 53.84
C GLY A 223 1.90 36.85 53.76
N ALA A 224 2.63 36.49 52.70
CA ALA A 224 3.75 35.54 52.69
C ALA A 224 4.15 35.33 51.22
N ARG A 225 4.85 36.32 50.65
CA ARG A 225 5.03 36.43 49.19
C ARG A 225 6.25 35.69 48.63
N GLU A 226 7.07 35.03 49.43
CA GLU A 226 8.35 34.48 48.91
C GLU A 226 8.54 32.97 49.16
N GLU A 227 7.86 32.35 50.14
CA GLU A 227 8.03 30.91 50.43
C GLU A 227 7.09 29.99 49.63
N ALA A 228 5.88 30.45 49.27
CA ALA A 228 4.91 29.62 48.53
C ALA A 228 5.24 29.47 47.02
N VAL A 229 5.93 30.46 46.44
CA VAL A 229 6.36 30.42 45.03
C VAL A 229 7.57 29.49 44.87
N PHE A 230 8.42 29.36 45.90
CA PHE A 230 9.58 28.47 45.89
C PHE A 230 9.18 27.00 46.18
N ALA A 231 8.24 26.77 47.12
CA ALA A 231 7.81 25.41 47.49
C ALA A 231 6.99 24.68 46.41
N ILE A 232 6.27 25.40 45.54
CA ILE A 232 5.56 24.81 44.39
C ILE A 232 6.53 24.56 43.23
N ALA A 233 7.56 25.40 43.08
CA ALA A 233 8.61 25.20 42.07
C ALA A 233 9.52 24.01 42.40
N GLU A 234 9.83 23.76 43.68
CA GLU A 234 10.62 22.59 44.11
C GLU A 234 9.87 21.27 44.02
N LYS A 235 8.54 21.25 44.30
CA LYS A 235 7.74 20.00 44.22
C LYS A 235 7.53 19.44 42.82
N PHE A 236 7.87 20.20 41.78
CA PHE A 236 7.83 19.74 40.38
C PHE A 236 9.23 19.72 39.73
N ALA A 237 10.30 19.93 40.50
CA ALA A 237 11.69 19.92 40.02
C ALA A 237 12.40 18.57 40.25
N GLU A 238 11.81 17.61 40.96
CA GLU A 238 12.35 16.26 41.14
C GLU A 238 11.80 15.25 40.11
N GLU A 239 11.97 15.55 38.83
CA GLU A 239 12.11 14.52 37.78
C GLU A 239 12.65 15.19 36.50
N GLU A 240 13.90 15.68 36.58
CA GLU A 240 14.65 16.02 35.37
C GLU A 240 14.95 14.75 34.55
N PRO A 241 14.58 14.67 33.25
CA PRO A 241 15.34 13.86 32.33
C PRO A 241 16.66 14.59 32.05
N LYS A 242 17.76 13.94 32.43
CA LYS A 242 19.16 14.35 32.22
C LYS A 242 19.38 15.18 30.95
N LYS A 243 19.92 16.39 31.15
CA LYS A 243 20.51 17.30 30.15
C LYS A 243 21.31 16.54 29.07
N LYS A 244 20.86 16.61 27.82
CA LYS A 244 21.74 16.45 26.65
C LYS A 244 22.17 17.84 26.18
N LYS A 245 23.49 18.03 26.20
CA LYS A 245 24.25 19.18 25.69
C LYS A 245 23.63 19.80 24.45
N GLU A 246 23.59 21.14 24.46
CA GLU A 246 23.46 21.97 23.26
C GLU A 246 24.39 21.43 22.17
N LYS A 247 23.78 20.91 21.10
CA LYS A 247 24.45 20.73 19.83
C LYS A 247 24.01 21.88 18.95
N GLU A 248 25.00 22.58 18.42
CA GLU A 248 24.88 23.49 17.28
C GLU A 248 23.78 23.04 16.31
N LEU A 249 23.03 24.01 15.78
CA LEU A 249 22.06 23.85 14.70
C LEU A 249 22.72 23.14 13.51
N LYS A 250 22.75 21.81 13.54
CA LYS A 250 23.00 20.99 12.38
C LYS A 250 21.69 20.91 11.61
N GLU A 251 21.75 21.25 10.33
CA GLU A 251 20.66 21.06 9.38
C GLU A 251 20.00 19.69 9.60
N PRO A 252 18.65 19.61 9.49
CA PRO A 252 17.91 18.40 9.83
C PRO A 252 18.41 17.27 8.93
N LYS A 253 19.14 16.32 9.52
CA LYS A 253 19.56 15.11 8.81
C LYS A 253 18.32 14.47 8.20
N PRO A 254 18.32 14.14 6.90
CA PRO A 254 17.19 13.48 6.27
C PRO A 254 16.89 12.19 7.05
N GLY A 255 15.74 12.15 7.70
CA GLY A 255 15.38 11.06 8.61
C GLY A 255 15.14 9.74 7.87
N ARG A 256 14.90 8.67 8.64
CA ARG A 256 14.54 7.32 8.13
C ARG A 256 13.43 7.33 7.08
N GLY A 257 12.52 8.31 7.11
CA GLY A 257 11.48 8.49 6.09
C GLY A 257 12.01 8.80 4.70
N VAL A 258 13.14 9.52 4.58
CA VAL A 258 13.79 9.80 3.30
C VAL A 258 14.44 8.53 2.75
N GLU A 259 15.11 7.74 3.59
CA GLU A 259 15.65 6.42 3.23
C GLU A 259 14.53 5.46 2.79
N THR A 260 13.42 5.41 3.52
CA THR A 260 12.23 4.62 3.15
C THR A 260 11.65 5.10 1.82
N MET A 261 11.55 6.41 1.58
CA MET A 261 11.07 6.97 0.31
C MET A 261 11.94 6.52 -0.87
N PHE A 262 13.27 6.63 -0.73
CA PHE A 262 14.19 6.17 -1.77
C PHE A 262 14.07 4.66 -2.03
N ARG A 263 14.01 3.86 -0.97
CA ARG A 263 13.83 2.40 -1.07
C ARG A 263 12.50 2.04 -1.75
N THR A 264 11.40 2.66 -1.33
CA THR A 264 10.06 2.40 -1.89
C THR A 264 9.99 2.82 -3.35
N THR A 265 10.52 4.01 -3.69
CA THR A 265 10.51 4.51 -5.08
C THR A 265 11.37 3.65 -5.99
N SER A 266 12.57 3.26 -5.55
CA SER A 266 13.42 2.33 -6.30
C SER A 266 12.73 0.97 -6.49
N THR A 267 12.13 0.42 -5.44
CA THR A 267 11.35 -0.84 -5.51
C THR A 267 10.19 -0.72 -6.50
N ASN A 268 9.46 0.40 -6.49
CA ASN A 268 8.37 0.66 -7.43
C ASN A 268 8.86 0.73 -8.88
N HIS A 269 9.98 1.39 -9.15
CA HIS A 269 10.57 1.43 -10.50
C HIS A 269 11.04 0.05 -10.97
N ILE A 270 11.66 -0.76 -10.10
CA ILE A 270 12.05 -2.14 -10.42
C ILE A 270 10.81 -2.98 -10.74
N ARG A 271 9.75 -2.90 -9.92
CA ARG A 271 8.47 -3.59 -10.17
C ARG A 271 7.83 -3.15 -11.48
N LEU A 272 7.76 -1.86 -11.76
CA LEU A 272 7.23 -1.33 -13.02
C LEU A 272 8.05 -1.79 -14.23
N SER A 273 9.38 -1.85 -14.12
CA SER A 273 10.22 -2.43 -15.17
C SER A 273 9.90 -3.90 -15.40
N SER A 274 9.82 -4.70 -14.33
CA SER A 274 9.48 -6.13 -14.42
C SER A 274 8.09 -6.35 -15.03
N MET A 275 7.11 -5.51 -14.70
CA MET A 275 5.78 -5.53 -15.32
C MET A 275 5.83 -5.18 -16.81
N ALA A 276 6.64 -4.21 -17.22
CA ALA A 276 6.84 -3.87 -18.63
C ALA A 276 7.48 -5.04 -19.39
N ASP A 277 8.49 -5.67 -18.81
CA ASP A 277 9.17 -6.85 -19.38
C ASP A 277 8.20 -8.03 -19.52
N SER A 278 7.37 -8.27 -18.50
CA SER A 278 6.31 -9.28 -18.53
C SER A 278 5.29 -9.02 -19.64
N LYS A 279 4.85 -7.76 -19.81
CA LYS A 279 3.91 -7.39 -20.88
C LYS A 279 4.53 -7.56 -22.27
N ALA A 280 5.79 -7.18 -22.44
CA ALA A 280 6.51 -7.39 -23.69
C ALA A 280 6.67 -8.89 -23.99
N HIS A 281 6.96 -9.72 -22.98
CA HIS A 281 7.02 -11.17 -23.14
C HIS A 281 5.68 -11.75 -23.58
N ILE A 282 4.57 -11.38 -22.95
CA ILE A 282 3.21 -11.79 -23.37
C ILE A 282 2.98 -11.40 -24.84
N MET A 283 3.32 -10.17 -25.23
CA MET A 283 3.16 -9.71 -26.60
C MET A 283 4.01 -10.52 -27.60
N ILE A 284 5.24 -10.89 -27.23
CA ILE A 284 6.10 -11.75 -28.05
C ILE A 284 5.48 -13.14 -28.19
N SER A 285 5.08 -13.78 -27.08
CA SER A 285 4.53 -15.13 -27.08
C SER A 285 3.24 -15.25 -27.89
N VAL A 286 2.28 -14.36 -27.66
CA VAL A 286 0.99 -14.36 -28.38
C VAL A 286 1.22 -14.20 -29.88
N ASN A 287 2.04 -13.22 -30.30
CA ASN A 287 2.31 -13.00 -31.72
C ASN A 287 3.13 -14.15 -32.34
N SER A 288 4.03 -14.78 -31.59
CA SER A 288 4.80 -15.94 -32.07
C SER A 288 3.91 -17.16 -32.31
N ILE A 289 2.93 -17.40 -31.42
CA ILE A 289 1.92 -18.46 -31.61
C ILE A 289 1.08 -18.16 -32.84
N ILE A 290 0.57 -16.93 -32.97
CA ILE A 290 -0.23 -16.50 -34.13
C ILE A 290 0.54 -16.72 -35.43
N VAL A 291 1.78 -16.25 -35.52
CA VAL A 291 2.64 -16.41 -36.71
C VAL A 291 2.88 -17.90 -37.01
N SER A 292 3.16 -18.71 -35.99
CA SER A 292 3.37 -20.16 -36.14
C SER A 292 2.13 -20.87 -36.69
N VAL A 293 0.94 -20.56 -36.16
CA VAL A 293 -0.34 -21.15 -36.60
C VAL A 293 -0.66 -20.73 -38.04
N ILE A 294 -0.47 -19.46 -38.39
CA ILE A 294 -0.73 -18.97 -39.75
C ILE A 294 0.22 -19.64 -40.75
N LEU A 295 1.52 -19.70 -40.45
CA LEU A 295 2.48 -20.36 -41.34
C LEU A 295 2.20 -21.86 -41.46
N GLY A 296 1.76 -22.53 -40.39
CA GLY A 296 1.45 -23.96 -40.41
C GLY A 296 0.13 -24.32 -41.13
N VAL A 297 -0.92 -23.55 -40.91
CA VAL A 297 -2.28 -23.84 -41.40
C VAL A 297 -2.58 -23.13 -42.71
N LEU A 298 -2.24 -21.84 -42.79
CA LEU A 298 -2.64 -21.00 -43.92
C LEU A 298 -1.74 -21.23 -45.14
N PHE A 299 -0.43 -21.41 -44.96
CA PHE A 299 0.50 -21.55 -46.09
C PHE A 299 0.12 -22.70 -47.03
N ARG A 300 -0.36 -23.84 -46.50
CA ARG A 300 -0.85 -24.98 -47.28
C ARG A 300 -2.17 -24.73 -47.99
N ARG A 301 -2.97 -23.78 -47.50
CA ARG A 301 -4.30 -23.43 -48.03
C ARG A 301 -4.27 -22.21 -48.96
N LEU A 302 -3.17 -21.48 -49.01
CA LEU A 302 -3.03 -20.31 -49.87
C LEU A 302 -2.94 -20.68 -51.37
N GLU A 303 -2.52 -21.90 -51.71
CA GLU A 303 -2.59 -22.43 -53.08
C GLU A 303 -4.04 -22.62 -53.53
N ASP A 304 -4.89 -23.15 -52.65
CA ASP A 304 -6.32 -23.36 -52.90
C ASP A 304 -7.11 -22.03 -52.87
N TYR A 305 -6.67 -21.07 -52.04
CA TYR A 305 -7.38 -19.81 -51.80
C TYR A 305 -6.48 -18.57 -51.97
N PRO A 306 -6.15 -18.18 -53.22
CA PRO A 306 -5.20 -17.08 -53.48
C PRO A 306 -5.72 -15.70 -53.03
N ASN A 307 -7.03 -15.52 -52.95
CA ASN A 307 -7.65 -14.29 -52.43
C ASN A 307 -7.30 -13.99 -50.96
N LEU A 308 -6.91 -15.00 -50.18
CA LEU A 308 -6.54 -14.86 -48.77
C LEU A 308 -5.05 -14.50 -48.55
N ILE A 309 -4.24 -14.46 -49.61
CA ILE A 309 -2.80 -14.15 -49.52
C ILE A 309 -2.57 -12.74 -48.94
N ILE A 310 -3.27 -11.73 -49.46
CA ILE A 310 -3.07 -10.33 -49.04
C ILE A 310 -3.45 -10.14 -47.56
N PRO A 311 -4.64 -10.57 -47.08
CA PRO A 311 -4.97 -10.54 -45.65
C PRO A 311 -3.97 -11.29 -44.77
N ALA A 312 -3.48 -12.46 -45.23
CA ALA A 312 -2.51 -13.26 -44.50
C ALA A 312 -1.16 -12.56 -44.33
N VAL A 313 -0.63 -11.98 -45.40
CA VAL A 313 0.62 -11.22 -45.37
C VAL A 313 0.49 -9.98 -44.48
N LEU A 314 -0.62 -9.26 -44.58
CA LEU A 314 -0.89 -8.09 -43.72
C LEU A 314 -0.91 -8.48 -42.23
N PHE A 315 -1.54 -9.61 -41.92
CA PHE A 315 -1.61 -10.12 -40.55
C PHE A 315 -0.23 -10.57 -40.02
N LEU A 316 0.55 -11.28 -40.86
CA LEU A 316 1.92 -11.67 -40.52
C LEU A 316 2.82 -10.47 -40.30
N LEU A 317 2.75 -9.45 -41.16
CA LEU A 317 3.53 -8.21 -41.02
C LEU A 317 3.17 -7.49 -39.71
N THR A 318 1.89 -7.40 -39.37
CA THR A 318 1.44 -6.86 -38.09
C THR A 318 2.08 -7.60 -36.92
N GLY A 319 2.08 -8.93 -36.95
CA GLY A 319 2.67 -9.76 -35.90
C GLY A 319 4.17 -9.55 -35.76
N VAL A 320 4.91 -9.55 -36.88
CA VAL A 320 6.37 -9.33 -36.89
C VAL A 320 6.73 -7.94 -36.37
N VAL A 321 6.05 -6.88 -36.84
CA VAL A 321 6.32 -5.52 -36.37
C VAL A 321 6.02 -5.38 -34.87
N THR A 322 4.93 -6.00 -34.40
CA THR A 322 4.59 -6.03 -32.97
C THR A 322 5.68 -6.71 -32.13
N ILE A 323 6.23 -7.83 -32.61
CA ILE A 323 7.34 -8.54 -31.95
C ILE A 323 8.58 -7.63 -31.90
N ILE A 324 8.93 -6.94 -33.01
CA ILE A 324 10.08 -6.03 -33.05
C ILE A 324 9.98 -4.97 -31.95
N PHE A 325 8.83 -4.28 -31.81
CA PHE A 325 8.67 -3.27 -30.77
C PHE A 325 8.67 -3.86 -29.36
N SER A 326 8.12 -5.07 -29.18
CA SER A 326 8.16 -5.77 -27.89
C SER A 326 9.59 -6.16 -27.48
N VAL A 327 10.40 -6.64 -28.42
CA VAL A 327 11.83 -6.94 -28.19
C VAL A 327 12.63 -5.66 -27.91
N LEU A 328 12.33 -4.56 -28.62
CA LEU A 328 12.99 -3.28 -28.35
C LEU A 328 12.67 -2.74 -26.95
N ALA A 329 11.50 -3.05 -26.39
CA ALA A 329 11.10 -2.67 -25.03
C ALA A 329 11.85 -3.46 -23.94
N THR A 330 12.27 -4.70 -24.22
CA THR A 330 13.04 -5.53 -23.27
C THR A 330 14.55 -5.36 -23.43
N ARG A 331 15.02 -4.68 -24.47
CA ARG A 331 16.45 -4.48 -24.73
C ARG A 331 17.11 -3.69 -23.58
N PRO A 332 18.16 -4.24 -22.94
CA PRO A 332 18.88 -3.53 -21.88
C PRO A 332 19.64 -2.32 -22.46
N ASN A 333 19.70 -1.23 -21.71
CA ASN A 333 20.51 -0.06 -22.05
C ASN A 333 21.85 -0.13 -21.33
N VAL A 334 22.97 0.07 -22.04
CA VAL A 334 24.33 -0.08 -21.49
C VAL A 334 25.06 1.26 -21.58
N ASN A 335 25.59 1.74 -20.43
CA ASN A 335 26.40 2.95 -20.34
C ASN A 335 27.91 2.61 -20.50
N ALA A 336 28.76 3.65 -20.61
CA ALA A 336 30.20 3.53 -20.88
C ALA A 336 30.98 2.71 -19.82
N GLY A 337 30.54 2.73 -18.55
CA GLY A 337 31.02 1.84 -17.49
C GLY A 337 32.27 2.26 -16.72
N ARG A 338 32.74 3.51 -16.85
CA ARG A 338 33.89 4.06 -16.13
C ARG A 338 33.63 5.51 -15.71
N PHE A 339 34.22 5.91 -14.58
CA PHE A 339 34.33 7.29 -14.12
C PHE A 339 35.77 7.63 -13.74
N THR A 340 36.09 8.92 -13.72
CA THR A 340 37.38 9.44 -13.23
C THR A 340 37.23 9.95 -11.78
N ARG A 341 38.35 10.09 -11.05
CA ARG A 341 38.34 10.67 -9.69
C ARG A 341 37.79 12.10 -9.67
N ASP A 342 38.08 12.88 -10.71
CA ASP A 342 37.57 14.25 -10.89
C ASP A 342 36.03 14.29 -11.04
N ASP A 343 35.40 13.24 -11.57
CA ASP A 343 33.93 13.16 -11.68
C ASP A 343 33.25 12.92 -10.31
N ILE A 344 33.93 12.16 -9.44
CA ILE A 344 33.51 11.85 -8.06
C ILE A 344 33.69 13.09 -7.18
N ASP A 345 34.85 13.76 -7.27
CA ASP A 345 35.13 15.00 -6.53
C ASP A 345 34.14 16.12 -6.87
N LYS A 346 33.69 16.16 -8.13
CA LYS A 346 32.67 17.12 -8.60
C LYS A 346 31.23 16.67 -8.31
N LYS A 347 31.01 15.53 -7.63
CA LYS A 347 29.70 14.96 -7.31
C LYS A 347 28.77 14.79 -8.53
N LYS A 348 29.34 14.56 -9.72
CA LYS A 348 28.56 14.47 -10.96
C LYS A 348 28.06 13.05 -11.28
N THR A 349 28.42 12.08 -10.45
CA THR A 349 28.27 10.66 -10.79
C THR A 349 27.44 9.88 -9.79
N ASN A 350 26.49 9.10 -10.32
CA ASN A 350 25.77 8.07 -9.58
C ASN A 350 26.63 6.79 -9.53
N LEU A 351 27.28 6.56 -8.39
CA LEU A 351 28.06 5.36 -8.07
C LEU A 351 27.22 4.15 -7.68
N LEU A 352 25.92 4.33 -7.43
CA LEU A 352 25.00 3.25 -7.02
C LEU A 352 24.51 2.42 -8.21
N PHE A 353 24.59 2.97 -9.43
CA PHE A 353 24.14 2.27 -10.64
C PHE A 353 25.26 1.40 -11.25
N PHE A 354 25.02 0.09 -11.33
CA PHE A 354 25.98 -0.90 -11.86
C PHE A 354 26.50 -0.57 -13.27
N GLY A 355 25.65 -0.01 -14.14
CA GLY A 355 26.02 0.32 -15.52
C GLY A 355 27.12 1.39 -15.59
N ASN A 356 27.35 2.10 -14.48
CA ASN A 356 28.34 3.16 -14.40
C ASN A 356 29.70 2.72 -13.81
N PHE A 357 29.75 1.65 -13.00
CA PHE A 357 30.99 1.23 -12.32
C PHE A 357 31.54 -0.14 -12.77
N HIS A 358 30.81 -0.91 -13.59
CA HIS A 358 31.18 -2.30 -13.92
C HIS A 358 32.54 -2.51 -14.62
N LYS A 359 33.23 -1.46 -15.09
CA LYS A 359 34.60 -1.53 -15.64
C LYS A 359 35.64 -0.80 -14.79
N MET A 360 35.31 -0.44 -13.55
CA MET A 360 36.23 0.18 -12.59
C MET A 360 37.05 -0.87 -11.84
N SER A 361 38.23 -0.47 -11.34
CA SER A 361 39.00 -1.29 -10.41
C SER A 361 38.30 -1.34 -9.04
N LEU A 362 38.51 -2.41 -8.27
CA LEU A 362 37.98 -2.50 -6.91
C LEU A 362 38.52 -1.35 -6.03
N GLU A 363 39.80 -1.01 -6.18
CA GLU A 363 40.46 0.06 -5.42
C GLU A 363 39.77 1.41 -5.65
N ASP A 364 39.53 1.78 -6.93
CA ASP A 364 38.87 3.04 -7.26
C ASP A 364 37.39 3.05 -6.85
N TYR A 365 36.70 1.91 -6.93
CA TYR A 365 35.32 1.79 -6.47
C TYR A 365 35.21 1.93 -4.96
N THR A 366 36.07 1.24 -4.19
CA THR A 366 36.12 1.34 -2.73
C THR A 366 36.44 2.75 -2.27
N TRP A 367 37.38 3.43 -2.93
CA TRP A 367 37.68 4.83 -2.66
C TRP A 367 36.46 5.72 -2.91
N GLY A 368 35.82 5.62 -4.08
CA GLY A 368 34.65 6.44 -4.44
C GLY A 368 33.45 6.22 -3.51
N MET A 369 33.16 4.98 -3.14
CA MET A 369 32.09 4.64 -2.19
C MET A 369 32.38 5.19 -0.79
N THR A 370 33.62 5.09 -0.33
CA THR A 370 34.05 5.61 0.97
C THR A 370 33.94 7.13 1.01
N GLU A 371 34.28 7.82 -0.08
CA GLU A 371 34.16 9.27 -0.16
C GLU A 371 32.69 9.72 -0.18
N MET A 372 31.85 9.02 -0.95
CA MET A 372 30.39 9.27 -0.96
C MET A 372 29.76 9.06 0.42
N MET A 373 30.13 8.01 1.15
CA MET A 373 29.56 7.71 2.47
C MET A 373 29.92 8.75 3.56
N LYS A 374 30.96 9.56 3.36
CA LYS A 374 31.31 10.65 4.29
C LYS A 374 30.37 11.86 4.15
N ASP A 375 29.66 11.98 3.03
CA ASP A 375 28.85 13.13 2.66
C ASP A 375 27.39 12.73 2.40
N ASN A 376 26.49 13.06 3.32
CA ASN A 376 25.07 12.69 3.21
C ASN A 376 24.41 13.32 1.97
N ASP A 377 24.77 14.55 1.60
CA ASP A 377 24.18 15.22 0.45
C ASP A 377 24.61 14.53 -0.84
N TYR A 378 25.85 14.03 -0.88
CA TYR A 378 26.31 13.25 -2.03
C TYR A 378 25.61 11.89 -2.13
N VAL A 379 25.37 11.20 -1.01
CA VAL A 379 24.55 9.96 -1.01
C VAL A 379 23.16 10.24 -1.57
N TYR A 380 22.45 11.25 -1.03
CA TYR A 380 21.09 11.55 -1.48
C TYR A 380 21.04 12.04 -2.92
N ALA A 381 21.97 12.89 -3.35
CA ALA A 381 22.08 13.32 -4.75
C ALA A 381 22.26 12.12 -5.69
N SER A 382 23.11 11.14 -5.32
CA SER A 382 23.32 9.91 -6.10
C SER A 382 22.06 9.06 -6.18
N MET A 383 21.31 8.91 -5.08
CA MET A 383 20.04 8.19 -5.07
C MET A 383 18.95 8.89 -5.90
N ILE A 384 18.90 10.23 -5.90
CA ILE A 384 17.99 11.02 -6.74
C ILE A 384 18.30 10.77 -8.21
N GLN A 385 19.58 10.83 -8.58
CA GLN A 385 20.02 10.56 -9.95
C GLN A 385 19.67 9.12 -10.38
N ASP A 386 19.85 8.13 -9.49
CA ASP A 386 19.48 6.74 -9.77
C ASP A 386 17.99 6.58 -10.08
N ILE A 387 17.13 7.11 -9.20
CA ILE A 387 15.68 7.10 -9.39
C ILE A 387 15.29 7.80 -10.69
N TYR A 388 15.87 8.98 -10.97
CA TYR A 388 15.58 9.72 -12.19
C TYR A 388 15.91 8.88 -13.45
N HIS A 389 17.11 8.28 -13.50
CA HIS A 389 17.52 7.48 -14.64
C HIS A 389 16.68 6.20 -14.80
N LEU A 390 16.31 5.53 -13.70
CA LEU A 390 15.35 4.42 -13.73
C LEU A 390 14.01 4.86 -14.33
N GLY A 391 13.49 6.03 -13.94
CA GLY A 391 12.28 6.62 -14.48
C GLY A 391 12.36 6.92 -15.99
N VAL A 392 13.48 7.48 -16.46
CA VAL A 392 13.70 7.77 -17.89
C VAL A 392 13.72 6.49 -18.73
N VAL A 393 14.41 5.45 -18.28
CA VAL A 393 14.46 4.15 -18.96
C VAL A 393 13.06 3.52 -19.00
N LEU A 394 12.34 3.57 -17.88
CA LEU A 394 10.98 3.08 -17.78
C LEU A 394 10.03 3.78 -18.76
N GLY A 395 10.11 5.11 -18.86
CA GLY A 395 9.32 5.89 -19.81
C GLY A 395 9.56 5.45 -21.27
N LYS A 396 10.82 5.18 -21.65
CA LYS A 396 11.15 4.65 -22.98
C LYS A 396 10.55 3.26 -23.22
N LYS A 397 10.65 2.35 -22.24
CA LYS A 397 10.04 1.00 -22.32
C LYS A 397 8.53 1.09 -22.52
N TYR A 398 7.83 1.88 -21.70
CA TYR A 398 6.38 2.03 -21.80
C TYR A 398 5.94 2.70 -23.12
N LYS A 399 6.74 3.61 -23.67
CA LYS A 399 6.48 4.19 -25.00
C LYS A 399 6.56 3.13 -26.10
N GLN A 400 7.61 2.30 -26.11
CA GLN A 400 7.77 1.22 -27.09
C GLN A 400 6.67 0.17 -26.96
N LEU A 401 6.32 -0.19 -25.72
CA LEU A 401 5.25 -1.13 -25.44
C LEU A 401 3.89 -0.60 -25.91
N ARG A 402 3.58 0.68 -25.67
CA ARG A 402 2.35 1.32 -26.18
C ARG A 402 2.29 1.27 -27.70
N ILE A 403 3.40 1.52 -28.38
CA ILE A 403 3.49 1.41 -29.84
C ILE A 403 3.20 -0.04 -30.28
N ALA A 404 3.80 -1.04 -29.63
CA ALA A 404 3.55 -2.46 -29.93
C ALA A 404 2.06 -2.82 -29.78
N TYR A 405 1.42 -2.41 -28.68
CA TYR A 405 -0.01 -2.66 -28.45
C TYR A 405 -0.90 -1.99 -29.50
N ASN A 406 -0.59 -0.74 -29.87
CA ASN A 406 -1.36 -0.03 -30.89
C ASN A 406 -1.21 -0.70 -32.27
N ILE A 407 0.02 -1.08 -32.66
CA ILE A 407 0.27 -1.78 -33.92
C ILE A 407 -0.49 -3.10 -33.95
N PHE A 408 -0.42 -3.89 -32.87
CA PHE A 408 -1.15 -5.15 -32.76
C PHE A 408 -2.66 -4.95 -32.86
N MET A 409 -3.23 -4.03 -32.06
CA MET A 409 -4.66 -3.80 -31.98
C MET A 409 -5.23 -3.33 -33.33
N PHE A 410 -4.66 -2.28 -33.91
CA PHE A 410 -5.15 -1.76 -35.20
C PHE A 410 -4.84 -2.71 -36.35
N GLY A 411 -3.65 -3.33 -36.36
CA GLY A 411 -3.29 -4.28 -37.41
C GLY A 411 -4.14 -5.54 -37.38
N LEU A 412 -4.54 -6.03 -36.19
CA LEU A 412 -5.50 -7.13 -36.05
C LEU A 412 -6.87 -6.75 -36.64
N ILE A 413 -7.40 -5.58 -36.30
CA ILE A 413 -8.68 -5.09 -36.83
C ILE A 413 -8.63 -5.00 -38.37
N ILE A 414 -7.57 -4.37 -38.91
CA ILE A 414 -7.39 -4.23 -40.36
C ILE A 414 -7.28 -5.60 -41.03
N SER A 415 -6.54 -6.54 -40.42
CA SER A 415 -6.40 -7.90 -40.93
C SER A 415 -7.73 -8.63 -40.99
N VAL A 416 -8.52 -8.59 -39.91
CA VAL A 416 -9.85 -9.21 -39.86
C VAL A 416 -10.77 -8.63 -40.93
N LEU A 417 -10.79 -7.30 -41.09
CA LEU A 417 -11.56 -6.65 -42.14
C LEU A 417 -11.08 -7.07 -43.53
N ALA A 418 -9.77 -7.19 -43.76
CA ALA A 418 -9.22 -7.65 -45.02
C ALA A 418 -9.64 -9.10 -45.32
N PHE A 419 -9.65 -9.98 -44.32
CA PHE A 419 -10.15 -11.36 -44.46
C PHE A 419 -11.64 -11.38 -44.82
N LEU A 420 -12.47 -10.56 -44.17
CA LEU A 420 -13.90 -10.46 -44.47
C LEU A 420 -14.15 -9.93 -45.89
N ILE A 421 -13.43 -8.89 -46.30
CA ILE A 421 -13.55 -8.33 -47.65
C ILE A 421 -13.12 -9.36 -48.70
N ALA A 422 -12.00 -10.05 -48.50
CA ALA A 422 -11.52 -11.08 -49.40
C ALA A 422 -12.53 -12.24 -49.54
N ALA A 423 -13.17 -12.62 -48.43
CA ALA A 423 -14.19 -13.68 -48.42
C ALA A 423 -15.49 -13.27 -49.12
N LEU A 424 -15.97 -12.03 -48.90
CA LEU A 424 -17.25 -11.56 -49.43
C LEU A 424 -17.19 -11.12 -50.89
N PHE A 425 -16.12 -10.43 -51.28
CA PHE A 425 -16.03 -9.77 -52.60
C PHE A 425 -15.16 -10.52 -53.60
N PHE A 426 -14.31 -11.44 -53.14
CA PHE A 426 -13.44 -12.25 -54.00
C PHE A 426 -13.58 -13.75 -53.71
N PRO A 427 -14.79 -14.33 -53.76
CA PRO A 427 -14.97 -15.75 -53.54
C PRO A 427 -14.24 -16.55 -54.63
N VAL A 428 -13.44 -17.53 -54.22
CA VAL A 428 -12.81 -18.47 -55.15
C VAL A 428 -13.91 -19.33 -55.75
N LYS A 429 -14.12 -19.24 -57.07
CA LYS A 429 -15.02 -20.16 -57.77
C LYS A 429 -14.36 -21.54 -57.74
N ASN A 430 -15.06 -22.51 -57.16
CA ASN A 430 -14.69 -23.92 -57.17
C ASN A 430 -14.42 -24.42 -58.60
#